data_AF-A0A7C3EZC1-F1
#
_entry.id   AF-A0A7C3EZC1-F1
#
_cell.length_a   1.000
_cell.length_b   1.000
_cell.length_c   1.000
_cell.angle_alpha   90.00
_cell.angle_beta   90.00
_cell.angle_gamma   90.00
#
_symmetry.space_group_name_H-M   'P 1'
#
loop_
_entity.id
_entity.type
_entity.pdbx_description
1 polymer ?
#
loop_
_entity_poly.entity_id
_entity_poly.type
_entity_poly.pdbx_seq_one_letter_code
_entity_poly.pdbx_strand_id
1 'polypeptide(L)' 'MASDPETIRWRNAAQWARYNMVKQGWLKSNSPRGVWEITEAGREAFKTLSNK' A
#
# COMPACT_ATOMS: atom_id res chain seq x y z
N MET A 1 8.34 19.97 -5.17
CA MET A 1 7.79 20.00 -3.80
C MET A 1 8.88 19.49 -2.87
N ALA A 2 9.36 20.31 -1.95
CA ALA A 2 10.40 19.91 -1.00
C ALA A 2 9.79 19.01 0.09
N SER A 3 10.52 17.96 0.49
CA SER A 3 10.11 17.09 1.58
C SER A 3 10.03 17.88 2.88
N ASP A 4 8.91 17.77 3.60
CA ASP A 4 8.72 18.42 4.88
C ASP A 4 9.64 17.78 5.95
N PRO A 5 10.59 18.54 6.53
CA PRO A 5 11.57 18.02 7.49
C PRO A 5 10.94 17.52 8.79
N GLU A 6 9.70 17.88 9.12
CA GLU A 6 8.98 17.36 10.29
C GLU A 6 8.36 15.98 10.05
N THR A 7 8.29 15.52 8.79
CA THR A 7 7.67 14.25 8.48
C THR A 7 8.63 13.09 8.74
N ILE A 8 8.24 12.23 9.68
CA ILE A 8 9.01 11.01 10.00
C ILE A 8 9.14 10.16 8.73
N ARG A 9 10.38 9.91 8.29
CA ARG A 9 10.69 9.26 7.01
C ARG A 9 9.93 7.95 6.76
N TRP A 10 9.77 7.11 7.79
CA TRP A 10 9.05 5.84 7.65
C TRP A 10 7.56 6.02 7.35
N ARG A 11 6.94 7.12 7.80
CA ARG A 11 5.52 7.42 7.50
C ARG A 11 5.34 7.74 6.03
N ASN A 12 6.22 8.56 5.45
CA ASN A 12 6.21 8.83 4.01
C ASN A 12 6.43 7.55 3.20
N ALA A 13 7.40 6.72 3.58
CA ALA A 13 7.64 5.43 2.91
C ALA A 13 6.41 4.52 2.96
N ALA A 14 5.77 4.38 4.13
CA ALA A 14 4.55 3.59 4.29
C ALA A 14 3.37 4.14 3.48
N GLN A 15 3.23 5.48 3.41
CA GLN A 15 2.22 6.13 2.58
C GLN A 15 2.41 5.81 1.10
N TRP A 16 3.63 5.91 0.58
CA TRP A 16 3.94 5.57 -0.81
C TRP A 16 3.73 4.09 -1.12
N ALA A 17 4.11 3.20 -0.21
CA ALA A 17 3.85 1.77 -0.34
C ALA A 17 2.33 1.49 -0.45
N ARG A 18 1.53 2.06 0.45
CA ARG A 18 0.07 1.93 0.41
C ARG A 18 -0.51 2.49 -0.89
N TYR A 19 -0.08 3.68 -1.28
CA TYR A 19 -0.55 4.35 -2.50
C TYR A 19 -0.33 3.47 -3.73
N ASN A 20 0.86 2.89 -3.88
CA ASN A 20 1.17 2.01 -5.01
C ASN A 20 0.34 0.73 -4.99
N MET A 21 0.08 0.15 -3.82
CA MET A 21 -0.75 -1.07 -3.71
C MET A 21 -2.23 -0.79 -3.98
N VAL A 22 -2.77 0.36 -3.54
CA VAL A 22 -4.13 0.79 -3.87
C VAL A 22 -4.26 1.09 -5.36
N LYS A 23 -3.26 1.77 -5.96
CA LYS A 23 -3.23 2.08 -7.40
C LYS A 23 -3.20 0.82 -8.27
N GLN A 24 -2.53 -0.23 -7.80
CA GLN A 24 -2.50 -1.54 -8.47
C GLN A 24 -3.77 -2.38 -8.23
N GLY A 25 -4.71 -1.88 -7.41
CA GLY A 25 -5.94 -2.60 -7.08
C GLY A 25 -5.75 -3.73 -6.07
N TRP A 26 -4.59 -3.83 -5.41
CA TRP A 26 -4.28 -4.87 -4.41
C TRP A 26 -4.79 -4.55 -3.02
N LEU A 27 -4.98 -3.27 -2.70
CA LEU A 27 -5.56 -2.81 -1.44
C LEU A 27 -6.82 -1.96 -1.68
N LYS A 28 -7.79 -2.05 -0.77
CA LYS A 28 -8.97 -1.18 -0.79
C LYS A 28 -8.62 0.25 -0.39
N SER A 29 -9.02 1.21 -1.22
CA SER A 29 -8.85 2.65 -0.96
C SER A 29 -9.59 3.12 0.31
N ASN A 30 -10.81 2.60 0.52
CA ASN A 30 -11.74 3.02 1.58
C ASN A 30 -11.61 2.20 2.88
N SER A 31 -10.45 1.60 3.14
CA SER A 31 -10.20 0.92 4.41
C SER A 31 -10.16 1.94 5.57
N PRO A 32 -10.58 1.56 6.79
CA PRO A 32 -10.43 2.40 7.97
C PRO A 32 -8.97 2.85 8.19
N ARG A 33 -8.79 3.99 8.85
CA ARG A 33 -7.45 4.54 9.12
C ARG A 33 -6.63 3.53 9.93
N GLY A 34 -5.43 3.20 9.46
CA GLY A 34 -4.54 2.22 10.09
C GLY A 34 -4.80 0.77 9.67
N VAL A 35 -5.84 0.50 8.87
CA VAL A 35 -6.15 -0.84 8.35
C VAL A 35 -5.78 -0.92 6.87
N TRP A 36 -5.12 -2.02 6.48
CA TRP A 36 -4.76 -2.32 5.11
C TRP A 36 -5.55 -3.55 4.67
N GLU A 37 -6.66 -3.33 3.96
CA GLU A 37 -7.52 -4.42 3.52
C GLU A 37 -7.13 -4.89 2.12
N ILE A 38 -6.77 -6.18 2.02
CA ILE A 38 -6.35 -6.81 0.76
C ILE A 38 -7.57 -7.17 -0.09
N THR A 39 -7.54 -6.82 -1.36
CA THR A 39 -8.56 -7.18 -2.36
C THR A 39 -8.35 -8.61 -2.87
N GLU A 40 -9.33 -9.16 -3.58
CA GLU A 40 -9.16 -10.47 -4.22
C GLU A 40 -7.99 -10.46 -5.22
N ALA A 41 -7.89 -9.40 -6.04
CA ALA A 41 -6.78 -9.21 -6.98
C ALA A 41 -5.41 -9.17 -6.28
N GLY A 42 -5.33 -8.59 -5.07
CA GLY A 42 -4.11 -8.61 -4.26
C GLY A 42 -3.75 -10.02 -3.77
N ARG A 43 -4.73 -10.85 -3.43
CA ARG A 43 -4.51 -12.25 -3.02
C ARG A 43 -4.05 -13.11 -4.20
N GLU A 44 -4.64 -12.92 -5.37
CA GLU A 44 -4.22 -13.62 -6.60
C GLU A 44 -2.79 -13.26 -6.99
N ALA A 45 -2.44 -11.96 -6.98
CA ALA A 45 -1.08 -11.51 -7.25
C ALA A 45 -0.06 -12.13 -6.28
N PHE A 46 -0.41 -12.24 -4.99
CA PHE A 46 0.42 -12.92 -3.99
C PHE A 46 0.62 -14.41 -4.31
N LYS A 47 -0.43 -15.12 -4.72
CA LYS A 47 -0.34 -16.53 -5.12
C LYS A 47 0.59 -16.71 -6.32
N THR A 48 0.50 -15.84 -7.32
CA THR A 48 1.41 -15.87 -8.49
C THR A 48 2.86 -15.62 -8.09
N LEU A 49 3.12 -14.68 -7.18
CA LEU A 49 4.46 -14.39 -6.69
C LEU A 49 5.03 -15.51 -5.81
N SER A 50 4.20 -16.16 -5.00
CA SER A 50 4.61 -17.25 -4.11
C SER A 50 4.88 -18.56 -4.85
N ASN A 51 4.46 -18.69 -6.10
CA ASN A 51 4.62 -19.89 -6.91
C ASN A 51 5.79 -19.77 -7.92
N LYS A 52 6.74 -18.90 -7.62
CA LYS A 52 7.95 -18.62 -8.39
C LYS A 52 9.18 -18.96 -7.55
#